data_AF-A0A4Q1ZYX8-F1
#
_entry.id   AF-A0A4Q1ZYX8-F1
#
_cell.length_a   1.000
_cell.length_b   1.000
_cell.length_c   1.000
_cell.angle_alpha   90.00
_cell.angle_beta   90.00
_cell.angle_gamma   90.00
#
_symmetry.space_group_name_H-M   'P 1'
#
loop_
_entity.id
_entity.type
_entity.pdbx_description
1 polymer ?
#
loop_
_entity_poly.entity_id
_entity_poly.type
_entity_poly.pdbx_seq_one_letter_code
_entity_poly.pdbx_strand_id
1 'polypeptide(L)' 'MAKWMSLSAYKKETQLSKESILKLIDVGELIAVKTEGGHVRIKVDENPELNNLRQELDEVHGLIKGLCNHLGLKRS' A
#
# COMPACT_ATOMS: atom_id res chain seq x y z
N MET A 1 0.12 13.77 8.99
CA MET A 1 0.94 14.76 8.24
C MET A 1 0.94 14.30 6.79
N ALA A 2 0.66 15.15 5.81
CA ALA A 2 0.52 14.70 4.42
C ALA A 2 1.90 14.37 3.82
N LYS A 3 2.09 13.10 3.42
CA LYS A 3 3.34 12.61 2.84
C LYS A 3 3.20 12.51 1.32
N TRP A 4 4.12 13.13 0.58
CA TRP A 4 4.12 13.05 -0.87
C TRP A 4 5.13 12.01 -1.35
N MET A 5 4.68 11.03 -2.11
CA MET A 5 5.55 9.98 -2.65
C MET A 5 5.54 9.92 -4.17
N SER A 6 6.62 9.43 -4.76
CA SER A 6 6.67 9.23 -6.21
C SER A 6 5.78 8.06 -6.64
N LEU A 7 5.31 8.07 -7.89
CA LEU A 7 4.55 6.95 -8.45
C LEU A 7 5.29 5.61 -8.31
N SER A 8 6.62 5.60 -8.48
CA SER A 8 7.43 4.39 -8.29
C SER A 8 7.44 3.88 -6.85
N ALA A 9 7.48 4.79 -5.85
CA ALA A 9 7.41 4.42 -4.44
C ALA A 9 6.02 3.88 -4.08
N TYR A 10 4.96 4.59 -4.51
CA TYR A 10 3.58 4.17 -4.29
C TYR A 10 3.30 2.78 -4.89
N LYS A 11 3.84 2.52 -6.10
CA LYS A 11 3.77 1.22 -6.75
C LYS A 11 4.43 0.10 -5.93
N LYS A 12 5.59 0.36 -5.34
CA LYS A 12 6.29 -0.62 -4.49
C LYS A 12 5.54 -0.92 -3.20
N GLU A 13 4.95 0.11 -2.60
CA GLU A 13 4.28 -0.01 -1.31
C GLU A 13 2.92 -0.71 -1.41
N THR A 14 2.14 -0.37 -2.43
CA THR A 14 0.79 -0.91 -2.65
C THR A 14 0.77 -2.17 -3.52
N GLN A 15 1.87 -2.47 -4.21
CA GLN A 15 1.98 -3.52 -5.23
C GLN A 15 0.96 -3.40 -6.39
N LEU A 16 0.30 -2.25 -6.52
CA LEU A 16 -0.65 -1.98 -7.59
C LEU A 16 0.07 -1.79 -8.94
N SER A 17 -0.63 -2.11 -10.02
CA SER A 17 -0.14 -1.80 -11.37
C SER A 17 -0.17 -0.29 -11.62
N LYS A 18 0.65 0.19 -12.56
CA LYS A 18 0.65 1.61 -12.96
C LYS A 18 -0.73 2.04 -13.48
N GLU A 19 -1.40 1.16 -14.22
CA GLU A 19 -2.73 1.42 -14.79
C GLU A 19 -3.80 1.56 -13.71
N SER A 20 -3.77 0.69 -12.69
CA SER A 20 -4.68 0.80 -11.54
C SER A 20 -4.47 2.10 -10.77
N ILE A 21 -3.22 2.50 -10.55
CA ILE A 21 -2.90 3.76 -9.87
C ILE A 21 -3.40 4.96 -10.69
N LEU A 22 -3.20 4.96 -12.01
CA LEU A 22 -3.69 6.03 -12.87
C LEU A 22 -5.22 6.10 -12.89
N LYS A 23 -5.92 4.97 -12.91
CA LYS A 23 -7.38 4.93 -12.80
C LYS A 23 -7.87 5.51 -11.47
N LEU A 24 -7.22 5.16 -10.36
CA LEU A 24 -7.56 5.71 -9.04
C LEU A 24 -7.36 7.24 -8.97
N ILE A 25 -6.35 7.77 -9.66
CA ILE A 25 -6.17 9.22 -9.81
C ILE A 25 -7.30 9.82 -10.66
N ASP A 26 -7.65 9.16 -11.77
CA ASP A 26 -8.68 9.62 -12.70
C ASP A 26 -10.08 9.68 -12.06
N VAL A 27 -10.42 8.71 -11.22
CA VAL A 27 -11.69 8.70 -10.46
C VAL A 27 -11.67 9.56 -9.20
N GLY A 28 -10.56 10.24 -8.90
CA GLY A 28 -10.45 11.16 -7.75
C GLY A 28 -10.22 10.49 -6.39
N GLU A 29 -10.06 9.17 -6.35
CA GLU A 29 -9.74 8.40 -5.14
C GLU A 29 -8.29 8.60 -4.69
N LEU A 30 -7.40 9.01 -5.60
CA LEU A 30 -6.03 9.39 -5.30
C LEU A 30 -5.75 10.85 -5.69
N ILE A 31 -5.29 11.62 -4.70
CA ILE A 31 -4.79 12.97 -4.95
C ILE A 31 -3.36 12.88 -5.48
N ALA A 32 -3.12 13.36 -6.69
CA ALA A 32 -1.79 13.39 -7.29
C ALA A 32 -1.53 14.72 -8.02
N VAL A 33 -0.26 15.13 -8.06
CA VAL A 33 0.21 16.32 -8.77
C VAL A 33 1.32 15.96 -9.75
N LYS A 34 1.35 16.65 -10.89
CA LYS A 34 2.44 16.55 -11.86
C LYS A 34 3.41 17.71 -11.62
N THR A 35 4.67 17.40 -11.38
CA THR A 35 5.72 18.41 -11.19
C THR A 35 6.15 19.00 -12.53
N GLU A 36 6.86 20.12 -12.52
CA GLU A 36 7.39 20.77 -13.73
C GLU A 36 8.28 19.83 -14.58
N GLY A 37 9.03 18.91 -13.95
CA GLY A 37 9.80 17.88 -14.65
C GLY A 37 8.98 16.70 -15.22
N GLY A 38 7.64 16.78 -15.21
CA GLY A 38 6.75 15.74 -15.72
C GLY A 38 6.54 14.53 -14.80
N HIS A 39 7.14 14.51 -13.61
CA HIS A 39 6.98 13.44 -12.63
C HIS A 39 5.65 13.54 -11.88
N VAL A 40 5.06 12.38 -11.53
CA VAL A 40 3.83 12.31 -10.73
C VAL A 40 4.18 12.07 -9.27
N ARG A 41 3.64 12.91 -8.37
CA ARG A 41 3.68 12.72 -6.92
C ARG A 41 2.27 12.48 -6.39
N ILE A 42 2.13 11.47 -5.55
CA ILE A 42 0.87 11.04 -4.97
C ILE A 42 0.87 11.48 -3.51
N LYS A 43 -0.22 12.13 -3.08
CA LYS A 43 -0.45 12.50 -1.69
C LYS A 43 -0.91 11.24 -0.95
N VAL A 44 -0.18 10.91 0.09
CA VAL A 44 -0.52 9.84 1.01
C VAL A 44 -0.77 10.50 2.35
N ASP A 45 -2.04 10.50 2.74
CA ASP A 45 -2.41 10.89 4.08
C ASP A 45 -2.11 9.71 5.00
N GLU A 46 -1.13 9.89 5.89
CA GLU A 46 -0.88 8.93 6.96
C GLU A 46 -2.09 8.96 7.89
N ASN A 47 -2.94 7.93 7.77
CA ASN A 47 -3.98 7.66 8.75
C ASN A 47 -3.40 6.73 9.83
N PRO A 48 -3.11 7.23 11.04
CA PRO A 48 -2.50 6.44 12.10
C PRO A 48 -3.36 5.24 12.50
N GLU A 49 -4.69 5.34 12.43
CA GLU A 49 -5.59 4.21 12.72
C GLU A 49 -5.43 3.10 11.68
N LEU A 50 -5.33 3.47 10.41
CA LEU A 50 -5.17 2.51 9.31
C LEU A 50 -3.80 1.83 9.34
N ASN A 51 -2.76 2.55 9.79
CA ASN A 51 -1.44 1.97 10.04
C ASN A 51 -1.46 0.97 11.21
N ASN A 52 -2.13 1.31 12.31
CA ASN A 52 -2.29 0.41 13.45
C ASN A 52 -3.06 -0.87 13.03
N LEU A 53 -4.18 -0.70 12.32
CA LEU A 53 -4.95 -1.82 11.75
C LEU A 53 -4.11 -2.72 10.84
N ARG A 54 -3.26 -2.14 9.99
CA ARG A 54 -2.36 -2.92 9.13
C ARG A 54 -1.33 -3.71 9.94
N GLN A 55 -0.77 -3.11 10.99
CA GLN A 55 0.18 -3.78 11.88
C GLN A 55 -0.49 -4.94 12.62
N GLU A 56 -1.68 -4.74 13.18
CA GLU A 56 -2.46 -5.80 13.82
C GLU A 56 -2.76 -6.94 12.84
N LEU A 57 -3.10 -6.62 11.58
CA LEU A 57 -3.37 -7.63 10.56
C LEU A 57 -2.13 -8.47 10.21
N ASP A 58 -0.96 -7.82 10.12
CA ASP A 58 0.32 -8.49 9.86
C ASP A 58 0.71 -9.41 11.04
N GLU A 59 0.45 -9.00 12.28
CA GLU A 59 0.66 -9.83 13.47
C GLU A 59 -0.25 -11.07 13.45
N VAL A 60 -1.54 -10.89 13.18
CA VAL A 60 -2.50 -12.00 13.04
C VAL A 60 -2.10 -12.95 11.91
N HIS A 61 -1.68 -12.41 10.76
CA HIS A 61 -1.21 -13.22 9.65
C HIS A 61 0.07 -14.01 10.02
N GLY A 62 0.98 -13.41 10.79
CA GLY A 62 2.16 -14.08 11.34
C GLY A 62 1.80 -15.26 12.25
N LEU A 63 0.82 -15.07 13.14
CA LEU A 63 0.30 -16.13 14.02
C LEU A 63 -0.33 -17.27 13.23
N ILE A 64 -1.18 -16.94 12.25
CA ILE A 64 -1.80 -17.94 11.36
C ILE A 64 -0.73 -18.73 10.61
N LYS A 65 0.28 -18.06 10.06
CA LYS A 65 1.40 -18.72 9.38
C LYS A 65 2.18 -19.63 10.33
N GLY A 66 2.41 -19.19 11.56
CA GLY A 66 3.00 -20.00 12.63
C GLY A 66 2.19 -21.25 12.94
N LEU A 67 0.87 -21.12 13.10
CA LEU A 67 -0.05 -22.23 13.32
C LEU A 67 -0.09 -23.21 12.14
N CYS A 68 -0.16 -22.71 10.91
CA CYS A 68 -0.11 -23.54 9.71
C CYS A 68 1.20 -24.34 9.62
N ASN A 69 2.33 -23.74 10.00
CA ASN A 69 3.61 -24.44 10.07
C ASN A 69 3.61 -25.51 11.18
N HIS A 70 3.09 -25.17 12.36
CA HIS A 70 3.02 -26.08 13.51
C HIS A 70 2.14 -27.30 13.23
N LEU A 71 1.02 -27.09 12.54
CA LEU A 71 0.08 -28.16 12.16
C LEU A 71 0.52 -28.93 10.91
N GLY A 72 1.68 -28.62 10.33
CA GLY A 72 2.15 -29.29 9.11
C GLY A 72 1.29 -29.01 7.87
N LEU A 73 0.47 -27.96 7.89
CA LEU A 73 -0.47 -27.60 6.83
C LEU A 73 0.19 -26.85 5.66
N LYS A 74 1.53 -26.83 5.59
CA LYS A 74 2.26 -26.27 4.45
C LYS A 74 1.89 -27.06 3.20
N ARG A 75 1.01 -26.48 2.38
CA ARG A 75 0.92 -26.85 0.97
C ARG A 75 2.25 -26.47 0.31
N SER A 76 2.97 -27.49 -0.12
CA SER A 76 4.00 -27.44 -1.17
C SER A 76 3.58 -26.59 -2.35
#